data_AF-A0A956Y4R1-F1
#
_entry.id   AF-A0A956Y4R1-F1
#
_cell.length_a   1.000
_cell.length_b   1.000
_cell.length_c   1.000
_cell.angle_alpha   90.00
_cell.angle_beta   90.00
_cell.angle_gamma   90.00
#
_symmetry.space_group_name_H-M   'P 1'
#
loop_
_entity.id
_entity.type
_entity.pdbx_description
1 polymer ?
#
loop_
_entity_poly.entity_id
_entity_poly.type
_entity_poly.pdbx_seq_one_letter_code
_entity_poly.pdbx_strand_id
1 'polypeptide(L)' 'MILKTAKKGANAGNQFWGCPNYPTCRTILAAE' A
#
# COMPACT_ATOMS: atom_id res chain seq x y z
N MET A 1 -6.97 3.11 -7.60
CA MET A 1 -5.87 2.70 -6.69
C MET A 1 -4.63 2.45 -7.52
N ILE A 2 -3.44 2.43 -6.93
CA ILE A 2 -2.17 2.14 -7.62
C ILE A 2 -1.36 1.11 -6.86
N LEU A 3 -0.59 0.30 -7.57
CA LEU A 3 0.34 -0.66 -7.00
C LEU A 3 1.52 0.10 -6.39
N LYS A 4 1.75 -0.07 -5.08
CA LYS A 4 2.90 0.49 -4.38
C LYS A 4 3.66 -0.60 -3.66
N THR A 5 4.97 -0.40 -3.48
CA THR A 5 5.81 -1.25 -2.65
C THR A 5 5.93 -0.66 -1.25
N ALA A 6 5.69 -1.48 -0.23
CA ALA A 6 5.88 -1.07 1.16
C ALA A 6 7.36 -0.80 1.43
N LYS A 7 7.67 0.39 1.96
CA LYS A 7 9.05 0.83 2.20
C LYS A 7 9.58 0.44 3.58
N LYS A 8 8.70 0.17 4.55
CA LYS A 8 9.04 -0.04 5.98
C LYS A 8 8.03 -0.98 6.66
N GLY A 9 8.42 -1.56 7.79
CA GLY A 9 7.59 -2.46 8.61
C GLY A 9 7.72 -3.93 8.19
N ALA A 10 6.90 -4.79 8.80
CA ALA A 10 6.94 -6.25 8.58
C ALA A 10 6.65 -6.66 7.12
N ASN A 11 5.98 -5.80 6.35
CA ASN A 11 5.66 -6.03 4.94
C ASN A 11 6.62 -5.28 3.99
N ALA A 12 7.75 -4.75 4.45
CA ALA A 12 8.68 -4.02 3.59
C ALA A 12 9.13 -4.89 2.40
N GLY A 13 9.08 -4.34 1.20
CA GLY A 13 9.34 -5.06 -0.06
C GLY A 13 8.10 -5.68 -0.71
N ASN A 14 7.01 -5.88 0.03
CA ASN A 14 5.77 -6.40 -0.55
C ASN A 14 4.99 -5.31 -1.30
N GLN A 15 4.32 -5.72 -2.38
CA GLN A 15 3.46 -4.84 -3.16
C GLN A 15 2.02 -4.89 -2.63
N PHE A 16 1.35 -3.74 -2.64
CA PHE A 16 -0.04 -3.61 -2.25
C PHE A 16 -0.76 -2.59 -3.13
N TRP A 17 -2.05 -2.77 -3.31
CA TRP A 17 -2.91 -1.79 -3.98
C TRP A 17 -3.39 -0.78 -2.96
N GLY A 18 -2.94 0.46 -3.12
CA GLY A 18 -3.24 1.55 -2.21
C GLY A 18 -3.72 2.80 -2.91
N CYS A 19 -4.14 3.78 -2.12
CA CYS A 19 -4.45 5.10 -2.66
C CYS A 19 -3.19 5.77 -3.26
N PRO A 20 -3.34 6.63 -4.29
CA PRO A 20 -2.22 7.35 -4.90
C PRO A 20 -1.50 8.27 -3.90
N ASN A 21 -2.23 8.84 -2.94
CA ASN A 21 -1.73 9.74 -1.89
C ASN A 21 -1.24 9.00 -0.63
N TYR A 22 -0.84 7.73 -0.70
CA TYR A 22 -0.18 7.08 0.43
C TYR A 22 1.18 7.73 0.71
N PRO A 23 1.54 8.11 1.96
CA PRO A 23 0.96 7.67 3.25
C PRO A 23 -0.10 8.59 3.88
N THR A 24 -0.45 9.71 3.25
CA THR A 24 -1.47 10.66 3.73
C THR A 24 -2.88 10.07 3.70
N CYS A 25 -3.18 9.23 2.71
CA CYS A 25 -4.37 8.38 2.72
C CYS A 25 -3.95 6.90 2.71
N ARG A 26 -4.37 6.19 3.76
CA ARG A 26 -3.95 4.81 4.07
C ARG A 26 -4.96 3.74 3.65
N THR A 27 -5.92 4.11 2.83
CA THR A 27 -6.87 3.16 2.25
C THR A 27 -6.13 2.18 1.36
N ILE A 28 -6.28 0.90 1.70
CA ILE A 28 -5.84 -0.25 0.93
C ILE A 28 -7.08 -1.08 0.58
N LEU A 29 -7.08 -1.72 -0.59
CA LEU A 29 -8.07 -2.77 -0.86
C LEU A 29 -7.63 -4.01 -0.10
N ALA A 30 -8.49 -4.54 0.78
CA ALA A 30 -8.38 -5.93 1.15
C ALA A 30 -8.75 -6.73 -0.10
N ALA A 31 -7.86 -7.59 -0.57
CA ALA A 31 -8.23 -8.58 -1.57
C ALA A 31 -9.23 -9.52 -0.89
N GLU A 32 -10.46 -9.56 -1.41
CA GLU A 32 -11.41 -10.64 -1.16
C GLU A 32 -10.90 -11.97 -1.72
#